data_AF-A0A3D5JQ31-F1
#
_entry.id   AF-A0A3D5JQ31-F1
#
_cell.length_a   1.000
_cell.length_b   1.000
_cell.length_c   1.000
_cell.angle_alpha   90.00
_cell.angle_beta   90.00
_cell.angle_gamma   90.00
#
_symmetry.space_group_name_H-M   'P 1'
#
loop_
_entity.id
_entity.type
_entity.pdbx_description
1 polymer ?
#
loop_
_entity_poly.entity_id
_entity_poly.type
_entity_poly.pdbx_seq_one_letter_code
_entity_poly.pdbx_strand_id
1 'polypeptide(L)' 'PADIRWADVIFVMEPKHQHRLQATYARLLAYKRLHCLDIPDDYRYMDPVLVALLDDRVARYLAGDVAAR' A
#
# COMPACT_ATOMS: atom_id res chain seq x y z
N PRO A 1 -12.59 -7.78 7.26
CA PRO A 1 -11.35 -7.70 8.08
C PRO A 1 -11.30 -6.36 8.81
N ALA A 2 -10.85 -6.33 10.07
CA ALA A 2 -10.80 -5.10 10.85
C ALA A 2 -9.81 -4.08 10.26
N ASP A 3 -8.67 -4.56 9.78
CA ASP A 3 -7.58 -3.72 9.27
C ASP A 3 -8.00 -2.87 8.06
N ILE A 4 -8.71 -3.48 7.09
CA ILE A 4 -9.19 -2.77 5.89
C ILE A 4 -10.20 -1.66 6.25
N ARG A 5 -11.03 -1.88 7.27
CA ARG A 5 -12.03 -0.88 7.68
C ARG A 5 -11.38 0.31 8.35
N TRP A 6 -10.39 0.05 9.20
CA TRP A 6 -9.67 1.07 9.95
C TRP A 6 -8.73 1.90 9.08
N ALA A 7 -8.02 1.27 8.13
CA ALA A 7 -7.00 1.95 7.33
C ALA A 7 -7.57 3.06 6.43
N ASP A 8 -7.01 4.27 6.46
CA ASP A 8 -7.36 5.36 5.53
C ASP A 8 -6.67 5.21 4.16
N VAL A 9 -5.48 4.61 4.17
CA VAL A 9 -4.66 4.30 3.01
C VAL A 9 -4.12 2.88 3.16
N ILE A 10 -4.08 2.16 2.05
CA ILE A 10 -3.62 0.78 1.98
C ILE A 10 -2.54 0.71 0.88
N PHE A 11 -1.37 0.21 1.24
CA PHE A 11 -0.30 -0.07 0.30
C PHE A 11 -0.14 -1.58 0.14
N VAL A 12 0.06 -2.03 -1.09
CA VAL A 12 0.38 -3.42 -1.39
C VAL A 12 1.68 -3.49 -2.18
N MET A 13 2.43 -4.58 -1.99
CA MET A 13 3.74 -4.73 -2.64
C MET A 13 3.61 -4.93 -4.15
N GLU A 14 2.71 -5.81 -4.60
CA GLU A 14 2.62 -6.25 -6.00
C GLU A 14 1.18 -6.20 -6.53
N PRO A 15 0.98 -6.09 -7.86
CA PRO A 15 -0.36 -6.02 -8.47
C PRO A 15 -1.26 -7.21 -8.12
N LYS A 16 -0.69 -8.41 -7.96
CA LYS A 16 -1.43 -9.61 -7.56
C LYS A 16 -2.12 -9.45 -6.20
N HIS A 17 -1.49 -8.73 -5.27
CA HIS A 17 -2.07 -8.43 -3.96
C HIS A 17 -3.23 -7.44 -4.07
N GLN A 18 -3.09 -6.43 -4.93
CA GLN A 18 -4.16 -5.47 -5.23
C GLN A 18 -5.39 -6.18 -5.80
N HIS A 19 -5.20 -7.01 -6.84
CA HIS A 19 -6.29 -7.74 -7.48
C HIS A 19 -7.01 -8.67 -6.49
N ARG A 20 -6.27 -9.38 -5.64
CA ARG A 20 -6.85 -10.25 -4.60
C ARG A 20 -7.71 -9.47 -3.61
N LEU A 21 -7.25 -8.30 -3.17
CA LEU A 21 -8.01 -7.42 -2.28
C LEU A 21 -9.27 -6.88 -2.96
N GLN A 22 -9.16 -6.40 -4.20
CA GLN A 22 -10.30 -5.88 -4.97
C GLN A 22 -11.34 -6.97 -5.22
N ALA A 23 -10.93 -8.17 -5.63
CA ALA A 23 -11.84 -9.29 -5.86
C ALA A 23 -12.59 -9.73 -4.60
N THR A 24 -11.93 -9.67 -3.44
CA THR A 24 -12.49 -10.19 -2.17
C THR A 24 -13.26 -9.11 -1.38
N TYR A 25 -12.83 -7.85 -1.47
CA TYR A 25 -13.28 -6.76 -0.59
C TYR A 25 -13.68 -5.49 -1.34
N ALA A 26 -14.06 -5.57 -2.62
CA ALA A 26 -14.45 -4.43 -3.47
C ALA A 26 -15.28 -3.36 -2.75
N ARG A 27 -16.36 -3.77 -2.05
CA ARG A 27 -17.26 -2.85 -1.35
C ARG A 27 -16.59 -2.11 -0.19
N LEU A 28 -15.65 -2.74 0.53
CA LEU A 28 -14.92 -2.09 1.61
C LEU A 28 -13.85 -1.12 1.09
N LEU A 29 -13.35 -1.36 -0.13
CA LEU A 29 -12.28 -0.58 -0.76
C LEU A 29 -12.80 0.60 -1.57
N ALA A 30 -14.11 0.69 -1.86
CA ALA A 30 -14.70 1.70 -2.74
C ALA A 30 -14.34 3.15 -2.40
N TYR A 31 -14.08 3.45 -1.12
CA TYR A 31 -13.71 4.79 -0.64
C TYR A 31 -12.34 4.81 0.05
N LYS A 32 -11.55 3.75 -0.09
CA LYS A 32 -10.21 3.64 0.48
C LYS A 32 -9.18 3.87 -0.60
N ARG A 33 -8.09 4.55 -0.24
CA ARG A 33 -6.96 4.73 -1.15
C ARG A 33 -6.11 3.47 -1.14
N LEU A 34 -6.05 2.79 -2.28
CA LEU A 34 -5.30 1.55 -2.45
C LEU A 34 -4.22 1.79 -3.50
N HIS A 35 -2.96 1.63 -3.09
CA HIS A 35 -1.79 1.86 -3.94
C HIS A 35 -0.94 0.60 -4.03
N CYS A 36 -0.56 0.22 -5.25
CA CYS A 36 0.49 -0.77 -5.47
C CYS A 36 1.85 -0.07 -5.50
N LEU A 37 2.81 -0.62 -4.76
CA LEU A 37 4.16 -0.10 -4.74
C LEU A 37 5.02 -0.70 -5.85
N ASP A 38 4.62 -1.79 -6.51
CA ASP A 38 5.41 -2.53 -7.52
C ASP A 38 6.78 -3.02 -7.00
N ILE A 39 6.82 -3.43 -5.74
CA ILE A 39 8.01 -4.00 -5.08
C ILE A 39 7.83 -5.54 -5.05
N PRO A 40 8.77 -6.32 -5.61
CA PRO A 40 8.71 -7.78 -5.55
C PRO A 40 8.95 -8.30 -4.12
N ASP A 41 8.37 -9.45 -3.78
CA ASP A 41 8.50 -10.09 -2.46
C ASP A 41 9.75 -10.98 -2.32
N ASP A 42 10.89 -10.47 -2.80
CA ASP A 42 12.16 -11.22 -2.88
C ASP A 42 13.20 -10.74 -1.84
N TYR A 43 12.74 -10.02 -0.81
CA TYR A 43 13.59 -9.39 0.20
C TYR A 43 13.53 -10.13 1.53
N ARG A 44 14.63 -10.10 2.27
CA ARG A 44 14.65 -10.60 3.65
C ARG A 44 13.98 -9.60 4.58
N TYR A 45 13.60 -10.10 5.76
CA TYR A 45 13.12 -9.24 6.83
C TYR A 45 14.13 -8.13 7.13
N MET A 46 13.67 -6.88 7.07
CA MET A 46 14.47 -5.67 7.29
C MET A 46 15.68 -5.51 6.36
N ASP A 47 15.59 -6.04 5.14
CA ASP A 47 16.60 -5.79 4.11
C ASP A 47 16.73 -4.26 3.87
N PRO A 48 17.94 -3.69 3.99
CA PRO A 48 18.14 -2.25 3.79
C PRO A 48 17.66 -1.75 2.43
N VAL A 49 17.73 -2.57 1.38
CA VAL A 49 17.25 -2.22 0.04
C VAL A 49 15.73 -2.10 0.02
N LEU A 50 15.03 -3.02 0.70
CA LEU A 50 13.57 -2.95 0.83
C LEU A 50 13.16 -1.68 1.58
N VAL A 51 13.84 -1.37 2.70
CA VAL A 51 13.54 -0.18 3.50
C VAL A 51 13.69 1.09 2.64
N ALA A 52 14.80 1.22 1.90
CA ALA A 52 15.02 2.37 1.02
C ALA A 52 13.96 2.49 -0.09
N LEU A 53 13.52 1.37 -0.67
CA LEU A 53 12.44 1.36 -1.67
C LEU A 53 11.10 1.78 -1.08
N LEU A 54 10.79 1.33 0.14
CA LEU A 54 9.57 1.72 0.84
C LEU A 54 9.57 3.21 1.17
N ASP A 55 10.67 3.75 1.72
CA ASP A 55 10.79 5.18 2.03
C ASP A 55 10.57 6.05 0.79
N ASP A 56 11.23 5.72 -0.33
CA ASP A 56 11.09 6.47 -1.58
C ASP A 56 9.67 6.38 -2.17
N ARG A 57 9.09 5.18 -2.26
CA ARG A 57 7.79 5.00 -2.93
C ARG A 57 6.62 5.47 -2.09
N VAL A 58 6.61 5.17 -0.79
CA VAL A 58 5.53 5.58 0.12
C VAL A 58 5.51 7.10 0.28
N ALA A 59 6.68 7.75 0.39
CA ALA A 59 6.76 9.20 0.53
C ALA A 59 6.05 9.93 -0.63
N ARG A 60 6.14 9.42 -1.87
CA ARG A 60 5.46 10.03 -3.03
C ARG A 60 3.94 10.06 -2.90
N TYR A 61 3.35 9.04 -2.28
CA TYR A 61 1.90 8.98 -2.07
C TYR A 61 1.44 9.79 -0.87
N LEU A 62 2.28 9.92 0.16
CA LEU A 62 1.93 10.65 1.38
C LEU A 62 2.28 12.15 1.32
N ALA A 63 3.21 12.57 0.46
CA ALA A 63 3.62 13.97 0.34
C ALA A 63 2.45 14.89 -0.06
N GLY A 64 1.47 14.39 -0.83
CA GLY A 64 0.26 15.13 -1.18
C GLY A 64 -0.74 15.32 -0.04
N ASP A 65 -0.70 14.46 0.99
CA ASP A 65 -1.63 14.52 2.13
C ASP A 65 -1.21 15.52 3.20
N VAL A 66 0.09 15.72 3.38
CA VAL A 66 0.61 16.65 4.39
C VAL A 66 0.34 18.11 3.99
N ALA A 67 0.28 18.41 2.69
CA ALA A 67 -0.07 19.74 2.20
C ALA A 67 -1.59 20.04 2.24
N ALA A 68 -2.43 19.01 2.40
CA ALA A 68 -3.89 19.12 2.40
C ALA A 68 -4.52 19.06 3.81
N ARG A 69 -3.70 18.98 4.86
CA ARG A 69 -4.09 19.08 6.28
C ARG A 69 -3.62 20.39 6.87
#